data_AF-J3A6I3-F1
#
_entry.id   AF-J3A6I3-F1
#
_cell.length_a   1.000
_cell.length_b   1.000
_cell.length_c   1.000
_cell.angle_alpha   90.00
_cell.angle_beta   90.00
_cell.angle_gamma   90.00
#
_symmetry.space_group_name_H-M   'P 1'
#
loop_
_entity.id
_entity.type
_entity.pdbx_description
1 polymer ?
#
loop_
_entity_poly.entity_id
_entity_poly.type
_entity_poly.pdbx_seq_one_letter_code
_entity_poly.pdbx_strand_id
1 'polypeptide(L)'
;MTPRDIYRLARNEVSMRRRALLSTLGVTVLAGCTANDSVGNTGDRTASSTDSLEPATAPATATPDATDVGVSPAEAAGPPWDDDVKRVVSWADVTESTPIALRPPTQQASLPGATFEFTLANDTDVRFETNFYGWSVWKQVDEAWFHVAPTAWPVPLMTLESGESHTWTVTVDNSELHRDIMWVEGTEDLSLAGLGGGTYAFTIDGWFASQDYDQSLGFASQFVLDGDPVELVPTNEVTGTTREGDTVVVETSHGAGDDSRRAAFVVERLGDESVESQESDVRRLITEQALRDRELRNTLPFFEEGVETVRLEEQNSSWPIFGLDEPRVIEYEGVQYRLSAEELSASAAQTDQ
;
A
#
# COMPACT_ATOMS: atom_id res chain seq x y z
N MET A 1 -0.90 -5.89 11.45
CA MET A 1 -0.55 -4.49 11.13
C MET A 1 -0.10 -4.46 9.68
N THR A 2 -0.90 -3.88 8.81
CA THR A 2 -0.64 -3.84 7.37
C THR A 2 0.40 -2.76 7.04
N PRO A 3 1.08 -2.82 5.88
CA PRO A 3 1.91 -1.71 5.40
C PRO A 3 1.15 -0.37 5.32
N ARG A 4 -0.18 -0.40 5.10
CA ARG A 4 -1.08 0.76 5.22
C ARG A 4 -1.13 1.35 6.64
N ASP A 5 -1.07 0.51 7.68
CA ASP A 5 -1.00 0.98 9.08
C ASP A 5 0.35 1.63 9.40
N ILE A 6 1.44 1.13 8.81
CA ILE A 6 2.78 1.72 8.92
C ILE A 6 2.84 3.06 8.18
N TYR A 7 2.19 3.17 7.01
CA TYR A 7 2.03 4.41 6.26
C TYR A 7 1.33 5.49 7.11
N ARG A 8 0.25 5.14 7.82
CA ARG A 8 -0.47 6.02 8.75
C ARG A 8 0.42 6.51 9.90
N LEU A 9 1.30 5.65 10.43
CA LEU A 9 2.18 5.99 11.55
C LEU A 9 3.37 6.86 11.12
N ALA A 10 4.01 6.55 9.98
CA ALA A 10 5.13 7.33 9.46
C ALA A 10 4.70 8.76 9.04
N ARG A 11 3.49 8.93 8.48
CA ARG A 11 2.89 10.25 8.19
C ARG A 11 2.64 11.07 9.46
N ASN A 12 2.18 10.42 10.53
CA ASN A 12 1.93 11.08 11.82
C ASN A 12 3.24 11.52 12.51
N GLU A 13 4.34 10.79 12.36
CA GLU A 13 5.63 11.15 12.97
C GLU A 13 6.29 12.39 12.33
N VAL A 14 6.13 12.59 11.01
CA VAL A 14 6.61 13.81 10.32
C VAL A 14 5.86 15.07 10.82
N SER A 15 4.57 14.93 11.16
CA SER A 15 3.76 16.01 11.74
C SER A 15 4.13 16.34 13.21
N MET A 16 4.62 15.39 14.01
CA MET A 16 4.96 15.67 15.40
C MET A 16 6.31 16.38 15.57
N ARG A 17 7.26 16.18 14.66
CA ARG A 17 8.56 16.89 14.71
C ARG A 17 8.50 18.37 14.33
N ARG A 18 7.39 18.86 13.74
CA ARG A 18 7.22 20.29 13.38
C ARG A 18 6.33 21.08 14.34
N ARG A 19 5.76 20.46 15.38
CA ARG A 19 4.88 21.15 16.37
C ARG A 19 5.46 21.26 17.80
N ALA A 20 6.74 20.97 18.00
CA ALA A 20 7.39 21.08 19.31
C ALA A 20 8.44 22.20 19.36
N LEU A 21 8.08 23.44 19.03
CA LEU A 21 8.89 24.63 19.36
C LEU A 21 7.95 25.85 19.40
N LEU A 22 7.23 26.03 20.53
CA LEU A 22 6.76 27.32 21.06
C LEU A 22 5.82 27.09 22.25
N SER A 23 6.37 26.96 23.45
CA SER A 23 5.68 27.37 24.69
C SER A 23 6.56 27.14 25.91
N THR A 24 7.30 28.17 26.32
CA THR A 24 7.68 28.39 27.73
C THR A 24 7.81 29.88 28.01
N LEU A 25 6.72 30.48 28.51
CA LEU A 25 6.76 31.68 29.34
C LEU A 25 6.88 31.23 30.81
N GLY A 26 7.83 31.81 31.54
CA GLY A 26 7.98 31.62 32.98
C GLY A 26 8.69 32.83 33.60
N VAL A 27 7.90 33.70 34.22
CA VAL A 27 8.28 34.93 34.93
C VAL A 27 8.88 34.62 36.31
N THR A 28 9.93 35.33 36.73
CA THR A 28 10.13 35.74 38.13
C THR A 28 10.96 37.01 38.27
N VAL A 29 10.56 37.83 39.24
CA VAL A 29 10.98 39.21 39.59
C VAL A 29 12.09 39.17 40.66
N LEU A 30 12.99 40.17 40.70
CA LEU A 30 13.40 40.95 41.91
C LEU A 30 14.55 41.97 41.67
N ALA A 31 14.22 43.25 41.97
CA ALA A 31 14.98 44.40 42.52
C ALA A 31 16.52 44.59 42.41
N GLY A 32 16.94 45.84 42.13
CA GLY A 32 18.24 46.41 42.57
C GLY A 32 18.75 47.65 41.80
N CYS A 33 18.86 48.81 42.46
CA CYS A 33 19.35 50.13 42.02
C CYS A 33 20.86 50.12 41.59
N THR A 34 21.43 51.06 40.80
CA THR A 34 21.69 52.51 41.07
C THR A 34 22.20 53.29 39.82
N ALA A 35 21.87 54.60 39.73
CA ALA A 35 22.58 55.81 39.24
C ALA A 35 23.74 55.72 38.20
N ASN A 36 24.05 56.68 37.32
CA ASN A 36 23.99 58.16 37.40
C ASN A 36 24.26 58.80 36.01
N ASP A 37 23.90 60.09 35.86
CA ASP A 37 24.39 61.12 34.92
C ASP A 37 24.16 60.94 33.39
N SER A 38 23.82 61.94 32.56
CA SER A 38 23.79 63.41 32.68
C SER A 38 23.13 64.06 31.43
N VAL A 39 22.32 65.11 31.66
CA VAL A 39 22.19 66.40 30.94
C VAL A 39 21.95 66.41 29.41
N GLY A 40 20.88 67.12 28.98
CA GLY A 40 20.97 67.94 27.75
C GLY A 40 19.74 68.18 26.87
N ASN A 41 18.76 68.94 27.38
CA ASN A 41 18.07 70.07 26.72
C ASN A 41 17.17 69.95 25.46
N THR A 42 16.06 70.69 25.52
CA THR A 42 15.21 71.31 24.46
C THR A 42 14.40 70.39 23.55
N GLY A 43 13.07 70.31 23.72
CA GLY A 43 12.07 71.21 23.08
C GLY A 43 11.60 70.54 21.78
N ASP A 44 10.34 70.23 21.49
CA ASP A 44 9.13 71.03 21.53
C ASP A 44 8.05 70.12 20.90
N ARG A 45 6.93 69.77 21.56
CA ARG A 45 5.76 69.15 20.88
C ARG A 45 4.43 69.47 21.56
N THR A 46 3.64 70.21 20.80
CA THR A 46 2.22 70.57 20.89
C THR A 46 1.28 69.41 21.23
N ALA A 47 0.23 69.72 22.00
CA ALA A 47 -0.86 68.84 22.39
C ALA A 47 -1.79 68.44 21.24
N SER A 48 -2.29 67.20 21.28
CA SER A 48 -3.72 66.93 20.98
C SER A 48 -4.15 65.54 21.44
N SER A 49 -5.39 65.51 21.89
CA SER A 49 -6.11 64.42 22.52
C SER A 49 -6.65 63.39 21.51
N THR A 50 -6.70 62.15 21.99
CA THR A 50 -7.74 61.11 21.83
C THR A 50 -8.52 61.03 20.51
N ASP A 51 -8.32 59.94 19.78
CA ASP A 51 -9.39 59.29 19.01
C ASP A 51 -9.36 57.76 19.22
N SER A 52 -10.53 57.18 19.36
CA SER A 52 -10.80 55.78 19.66
C SER A 52 -10.60 54.91 18.41
N LEU A 53 -9.87 53.81 18.53
CA LEU A 53 -9.82 52.76 17.50
C LEU A 53 -10.41 51.47 18.05
N GLU A 54 -11.51 51.04 17.44
CA GLU A 54 -12.12 49.72 17.60
C GLU A 54 -11.09 48.60 17.32
N PRO A 55 -11.20 47.43 17.97
CA PRO A 55 -10.30 46.32 17.71
C PRO A 55 -10.57 45.76 16.30
N ALA A 56 -9.57 45.89 15.42
CA ALA A 56 -9.59 45.29 14.10
C ALA A 56 -9.78 43.77 14.22
N THR A 57 -10.88 43.26 13.66
CA THR A 57 -11.10 41.84 13.43
C THR A 57 -9.97 41.32 12.54
N ALA A 58 -9.17 40.38 13.05
CA ALA A 58 -8.18 39.67 12.25
C ALA A 58 -8.89 39.00 11.06
N PRO A 59 -8.39 39.13 9.83
CA PRO A 59 -8.97 38.42 8.71
C PRO A 59 -8.88 36.92 8.98
N ALA A 60 -10.01 36.23 8.87
CA ALA A 60 -10.02 34.77 8.85
C ALA A 60 -9.01 34.30 7.81
N THR A 61 -8.08 33.44 8.19
CA THR A 61 -7.20 32.75 7.26
C THR A 61 -8.08 31.99 6.28
N ALA A 62 -8.21 32.52 5.06
CA ALA A 62 -8.89 31.81 3.99
C ALA A 62 -8.13 30.51 3.75
N THR A 63 -8.82 29.38 3.85
CA THR A 63 -8.31 28.11 3.33
C THR A 63 -7.99 28.35 1.85
N PRO A 64 -6.77 28.07 1.37
CA PRO A 64 -6.46 28.21 -0.04
C PRO A 64 -7.47 27.40 -0.86
N ASP A 65 -8.00 28.02 -1.92
CA ASP A 65 -8.90 27.32 -2.84
C ASP A 65 -8.18 26.09 -3.41
N ALA A 66 -8.91 24.98 -3.52
CA ALA A 66 -8.33 23.75 -4.04
C ALA A 66 -7.85 23.96 -5.49
N THR A 67 -6.65 23.49 -5.81
CA THR A 67 -6.13 23.54 -7.19
C THR A 67 -7.11 22.88 -8.13
N ASP A 68 -7.51 23.59 -9.18
CA ASP A 68 -8.44 23.06 -10.17
C ASP A 68 -7.72 22.03 -11.04
N VAL A 69 -8.29 20.83 -11.08
CA VAL A 69 -7.77 19.70 -11.87
C VAL A 69 -8.69 19.35 -13.04
N GLY A 70 -9.65 20.22 -13.37
CA GLY A 70 -10.50 20.09 -14.57
C GLY A 70 -11.46 18.90 -14.57
N VAL A 71 -11.43 18.05 -13.54
CA VAL A 71 -12.36 16.95 -13.34
C VAL A 71 -13.27 17.25 -12.15
N SER A 72 -14.57 17.07 -12.36
CA SER A 72 -15.54 17.12 -11.27
C SER A 72 -15.26 15.97 -10.30
N PRO A 73 -15.43 16.14 -8.99
CA PRO A 73 -15.39 15.02 -8.06
C PRO A 73 -16.45 13.99 -8.47
N ALA A 74 -16.02 12.88 -9.06
CA ALA A 74 -16.87 11.72 -9.29
C ALA A 74 -16.86 10.85 -8.02
N GLU A 75 -17.99 10.22 -7.70
CA GLU A 75 -17.97 9.04 -6.83
C GLU A 75 -17.06 8.01 -7.53
N ALA A 76 -15.97 7.63 -6.87
CA ALA A 76 -14.82 6.99 -7.51
C ALA A 76 -15.21 5.70 -8.26
N ALA A 77 -15.33 5.79 -9.58
CA ALA A 77 -15.30 4.61 -10.45
C ALA A 77 -13.84 4.11 -10.51
N GLY A 78 -13.51 3.05 -9.77
CA GLY A 78 -12.15 2.49 -9.73
C GLY A 78 -11.82 1.79 -8.42
N PRO A 79 -10.52 1.48 -8.20
CA PRO A 79 -10.04 0.89 -6.95
C PRO A 79 -10.37 1.72 -5.70
N PRO A 80 -10.44 1.10 -4.52
CA PRO A 80 -10.64 1.81 -3.27
C PRO A 80 -9.43 2.69 -2.91
N TRP A 81 -9.70 3.90 -2.45
CA TRP A 81 -8.71 4.89 -2.04
C TRP A 81 -8.72 5.09 -0.52
N ASP A 82 -7.61 5.61 0.01
CA ASP A 82 -7.52 5.99 1.41
C ASP A 82 -8.31 7.29 1.68
N ASP A 83 -8.71 7.50 2.94
CA ASP A 83 -9.61 8.60 3.35
C ASP A 83 -9.07 10.00 3.01
N ASP A 84 -7.76 10.17 2.86
CA ASP A 84 -7.10 11.41 2.49
C ASP A 84 -7.22 11.75 1.00
N VAL A 85 -7.56 10.77 0.14
CA VAL A 85 -7.84 11.02 -1.26
C VAL A 85 -9.25 11.58 -1.40
N LYS A 86 -9.35 12.88 -1.67
CA LYS A 86 -10.62 13.61 -1.76
C LYS A 86 -11.19 13.68 -3.17
N ARG A 87 -10.36 13.39 -4.17
CA ARG A 87 -10.73 13.42 -5.59
C ARG A 87 -9.92 12.40 -6.37
N VAL A 88 -10.55 11.81 -7.39
CA VAL A 88 -9.90 10.88 -8.30
C VAL A 88 -9.94 11.42 -9.72
N VAL A 89 -8.79 11.43 -10.39
CA VAL A 89 -8.65 11.70 -11.81
C VAL A 89 -8.55 10.35 -12.53
N SER A 90 -9.68 9.85 -13.02
CA SER A 90 -9.72 8.64 -13.85
C SER A 90 -9.37 8.99 -15.28
N TRP A 91 -8.52 8.18 -15.93
CA TRP A 91 -8.16 8.36 -17.34
C TRP A 91 -9.39 8.45 -18.25
N ALA A 92 -10.48 7.72 -17.94
CA ALA A 92 -11.72 7.78 -18.71
C ALA A 92 -12.37 9.17 -18.73
N ASP A 93 -12.09 10.00 -17.73
CA ASP A 93 -12.63 11.36 -17.58
C ASP A 93 -11.62 12.45 -18.01
N VAL A 94 -10.39 12.06 -18.37
CA VAL A 94 -9.35 12.99 -18.78
C VAL A 94 -9.67 13.59 -20.15
N THR A 95 -9.58 14.91 -20.24
CA THR A 95 -9.69 15.66 -21.49
C THR A 95 -8.38 16.41 -21.77
N GLU A 96 -8.25 17.01 -22.95
CA GLU A 96 -7.10 17.88 -23.27
C GLU A 96 -6.95 19.07 -22.30
N SER A 97 -8.05 19.44 -21.62
CA SER A 97 -8.05 20.53 -20.63
C SER A 97 -7.70 20.10 -19.20
N THR A 98 -7.52 18.80 -18.96
CA THR A 98 -7.17 18.26 -17.64
C THR A 98 -5.68 18.51 -17.38
N PRO A 99 -5.32 19.40 -16.43
CA PRO A 99 -3.96 19.92 -16.29
C PRO A 99 -3.04 19.00 -15.48
N ILE A 100 -3.55 17.93 -14.86
CA ILE A 100 -2.72 16.87 -14.29
C ILE A 100 -3.42 15.54 -14.51
N ALA A 101 -2.72 14.58 -15.12
CA ALA A 101 -3.32 13.30 -15.47
C ALA A 101 -2.27 12.19 -15.59
N LEU A 102 -2.70 10.97 -15.26
CA LEU A 102 -1.98 9.74 -15.53
C LEU A 102 -2.44 9.19 -16.88
N ARG A 103 -1.57 9.28 -17.89
CA ARG A 103 -1.88 9.00 -19.30
C ARG A 103 -1.22 7.69 -19.74
N PRO A 104 -1.98 6.67 -20.16
CA PRO A 104 -1.44 5.51 -20.86
C PRO A 104 -1.46 5.74 -22.40
N PRO A 105 -0.38 5.47 -23.16
CA PRO A 105 -0.45 5.48 -24.62
C PRO A 105 -1.18 4.25 -25.17
N THR A 106 -1.19 3.15 -24.41
CA THR A 106 -1.84 1.88 -24.74
C THR A 106 -2.56 1.35 -23.51
N GLN A 107 -3.80 0.88 -23.68
CA GLN A 107 -4.61 0.32 -22.59
C GLN A 107 -4.89 -1.17 -22.76
N GLN A 108 -4.35 -1.82 -23.79
CA GLN A 108 -4.58 -3.25 -24.02
C GLN A 108 -3.31 -3.91 -24.60
N ALA A 109 -2.97 -5.07 -24.07
CA ALA A 109 -1.88 -5.92 -24.57
C ALA A 109 -2.18 -7.39 -24.26
N SER A 110 -1.50 -8.32 -24.92
CA SER A 110 -1.75 -9.76 -24.77
C SER A 110 -0.69 -10.47 -23.95
N LEU A 111 -1.09 -11.48 -23.19
CA LEU A 111 -0.21 -12.41 -22.46
C LEU A 111 0.43 -13.43 -23.43
N PRO A 112 1.57 -14.07 -23.06
CA PRO A 112 2.23 -14.08 -21.75
C PRO A 112 3.19 -12.92 -21.47
N GLY A 113 3.39 -12.01 -22.43
CA GLY A 113 4.31 -10.89 -22.32
C GLY A 113 3.67 -9.57 -22.78
N ALA A 114 3.56 -8.59 -21.89
CA ALA A 114 2.94 -7.31 -22.18
C ALA A 114 3.77 -6.14 -21.63
N THR A 115 3.66 -4.97 -22.26
CA THR A 115 4.32 -3.75 -21.78
C THR A 115 3.34 -2.59 -21.86
N PHE A 116 3.25 -1.81 -20.79
CA PHE A 116 2.45 -0.59 -20.67
C PHE A 116 3.34 0.55 -20.18
N GLU A 117 3.05 1.75 -20.64
CA GLU A 117 3.64 2.98 -20.10
C GLU A 117 2.55 3.78 -19.41
N PHE A 118 2.84 4.36 -18.25
CA PHE A 118 1.94 5.26 -17.55
C PHE A 118 2.69 6.54 -17.25
N THR A 119 2.25 7.68 -17.80
CA THR A 119 2.90 8.96 -17.59
C THR A 119 2.01 9.88 -16.76
N LEU A 120 2.45 10.22 -15.54
CA LEU A 120 1.84 11.30 -14.76
C LEU A 120 2.49 12.62 -15.19
N ALA A 121 1.72 13.50 -15.81
CA ALA A 121 2.19 14.82 -16.24
C ALA A 121 1.50 15.93 -15.46
N ASN A 122 2.27 16.89 -14.96
CA ASN A 122 1.78 18.06 -14.21
C ASN A 122 1.86 19.31 -15.10
N ASP A 123 0.79 19.57 -15.85
CA ASP A 123 0.61 20.77 -16.66
C ASP A 123 0.02 21.96 -15.87
N THR A 124 -0.08 21.85 -14.53
CA THR A 124 -0.47 22.97 -13.64
C THR A 124 0.71 23.92 -13.37
N ASP A 125 0.46 25.06 -12.73
CA ASP A 125 1.48 25.99 -12.24
C ASP A 125 1.92 25.70 -10.79
N VAL A 126 1.44 24.60 -10.20
CA VAL A 126 1.73 24.22 -8.81
C VAL A 126 2.49 22.90 -8.78
N ARG A 127 3.55 22.85 -7.97
CA ARG A 127 4.28 21.60 -7.74
C ARG A 127 3.37 20.54 -7.10
N PHE A 128 3.43 19.33 -7.64
CA PHE A 128 2.75 18.16 -7.11
C PHE A 128 3.71 17.31 -6.26
N GLU A 129 3.26 16.85 -5.10
CA GLU A 129 4.03 16.03 -4.17
C GLU A 129 3.45 14.61 -4.14
N THR A 130 4.29 13.61 -4.36
CA THR A 130 3.87 12.20 -4.45
C THR A 130 5.03 11.28 -4.07
N ASN A 131 4.77 9.99 -3.91
CA ASN A 131 5.81 8.99 -3.76
C ASN A 131 5.77 8.07 -5.00
N PHE A 132 6.75 8.17 -5.89
CA PHE A 132 6.77 7.35 -7.11
C PHE A 132 6.96 5.85 -6.86
N TYR A 133 7.26 5.40 -5.63
CA TYR A 133 7.20 3.99 -5.25
C TYR A 133 5.79 3.54 -4.84
N GLY A 134 4.90 4.49 -4.53
CA GLY A 134 3.51 4.25 -4.11
C GLY A 134 2.55 4.04 -5.27
N TRP A 135 3.04 3.57 -6.42
CA TRP A 135 2.16 3.07 -7.47
C TRP A 135 1.40 1.84 -6.97
N SER A 136 0.28 1.50 -7.60
CA SER A 136 -0.39 0.22 -7.34
C SER A 136 -1.04 -0.34 -8.60
N VAL A 137 -1.08 -1.66 -8.68
CA VAL A 137 -1.82 -2.43 -9.68
C VAL A 137 -2.95 -3.17 -8.99
N TRP A 138 -4.15 -2.98 -9.52
CA TRP A 138 -5.38 -3.61 -9.04
C TRP A 138 -5.99 -4.46 -10.13
N LYS A 139 -6.63 -5.57 -9.78
CA LYS A 139 -7.44 -6.39 -10.69
C LYS A 139 -8.92 -6.26 -10.35
N GLN A 140 -9.77 -6.12 -11.36
CA GLN A 140 -11.22 -6.19 -11.19
C GLN A 140 -11.72 -7.64 -11.35
N VAL A 141 -12.47 -8.15 -10.36
CA VAL A 141 -13.12 -9.46 -10.37
C VAL A 141 -14.50 -9.31 -9.72
N ASP A 142 -15.55 -9.72 -10.42
CA ASP A 142 -16.95 -9.58 -9.96
C ASP A 142 -17.27 -8.17 -9.45
N GLU A 143 -16.90 -7.15 -10.24
CA GLU A 143 -17.05 -5.72 -9.92
C GLU A 143 -16.21 -5.20 -8.74
N ALA A 144 -15.55 -6.07 -7.98
CA ALA A 144 -14.65 -5.71 -6.88
C ALA A 144 -13.20 -5.55 -7.34
N TRP A 145 -12.47 -4.65 -6.69
CA TRP A 145 -11.04 -4.40 -6.97
C TRP A 145 -10.15 -5.04 -5.92
N PHE A 146 -9.18 -5.83 -6.39
CA PHE A 146 -8.19 -6.51 -5.55
C PHE A 146 -6.81 -5.93 -5.79
N HIS A 147 -6.15 -5.49 -4.72
CA HIS A 147 -4.79 -4.97 -4.78
C HIS A 147 -3.80 -6.11 -5.08
N VAL A 148 -3.01 -5.97 -6.14
CA VAL A 148 -2.07 -7.02 -6.59
C VAL A 148 -0.62 -6.67 -6.26
N ALA A 149 -0.17 -5.45 -6.55
CA ALA A 149 1.22 -5.04 -6.33
C ALA A 149 1.33 -3.51 -6.20
N PRO A 150 2.38 -2.99 -5.55
CA PRO A 150 3.37 -3.71 -4.76
C PRO A 150 2.86 -3.92 -3.32
N THR A 151 3.21 -5.04 -2.68
CA THR A 151 2.70 -5.38 -1.33
C THR A 151 3.33 -4.55 -0.21
N ALA A 152 4.46 -3.91 -0.49
CA ALA A 152 5.16 -2.94 0.35
C ALA A 152 5.91 -1.97 -0.56
N TRP A 153 6.32 -0.82 -0.04
CA TRP A 153 7.16 0.16 -0.76
C TRP A 153 7.84 1.13 0.21
N PRO A 154 9.01 1.69 -0.14
CA PRO A 154 9.61 2.76 0.64
C PRO A 154 8.78 4.05 0.54
N VAL A 155 8.87 4.92 1.56
CA VAL A 155 8.02 6.13 1.68
C VAL A 155 8.79 7.46 1.59
N PRO A 156 9.66 7.70 0.58
CA PRO A 156 10.21 9.01 0.35
C PRO A 156 9.16 9.95 -0.26
N LEU A 157 9.17 11.21 0.16
CA LEU A 157 8.43 12.27 -0.52
C LEU A 157 9.23 12.71 -1.75
N MET A 158 8.59 12.63 -2.92
CA MET A 158 9.10 13.12 -4.19
C MET A 158 8.19 14.22 -4.73
N THR A 159 8.63 14.85 -5.81
CA THR A 159 7.94 16.00 -6.39
C THR A 159 7.92 15.93 -7.90
N LEU A 160 6.88 16.51 -8.47
CA LEU A 160 6.72 16.74 -9.89
C LEU A 160 6.47 18.24 -10.08
N GLU A 161 7.48 18.98 -10.56
CA GLU A 161 7.36 20.42 -10.76
C GLU A 161 6.36 20.76 -11.89
N SER A 162 6.04 22.04 -12.01
CA SER A 162 5.21 22.53 -13.12
C SER A 162 5.85 22.22 -14.47
N GLY A 163 5.10 21.59 -15.37
CA GLY A 163 5.53 21.14 -16.69
C GLY A 163 6.34 19.84 -16.70
N GLU A 164 6.59 19.21 -15.55
CA GLU A 164 7.30 17.94 -15.48
C GLU A 164 6.36 16.74 -15.62
N SER A 165 6.94 15.61 -16.02
CA SER A 165 6.25 14.33 -16.11
C SER A 165 7.12 13.20 -15.59
N HIS A 166 6.48 12.17 -15.02
CA HIS A 166 7.13 10.95 -14.58
C HIS A 166 6.46 9.74 -15.25
N THR A 167 7.25 8.78 -15.73
CA THR A 167 6.76 7.60 -16.46
C THR A 167 7.16 6.30 -15.77
N TRP A 168 6.18 5.41 -15.60
CA TRP A 168 6.41 4.01 -15.25
C TRP A 168 6.25 3.13 -16.48
N THR A 169 7.21 2.23 -16.72
CA THR A 169 7.13 1.16 -17.71
C THR A 169 6.81 -0.13 -16.98
N VAL A 170 5.58 -0.60 -17.11
CA VAL A 170 5.12 -1.87 -16.52
C VAL A 170 5.27 -2.97 -17.56
N THR A 171 6.18 -3.91 -17.30
CA THR A 171 6.33 -5.15 -18.09
C THR A 171 5.72 -6.31 -17.34
N VAL A 172 4.88 -7.09 -18.01
CA VAL A 172 4.32 -8.34 -17.51
C VAL A 172 5.02 -9.49 -18.22
N ASP A 173 5.55 -10.45 -17.47
CA ASP A 173 6.17 -11.68 -18.01
C ASP A 173 5.73 -12.90 -17.21
N ASN A 174 4.95 -13.78 -17.84
CA ASN A 174 4.48 -15.04 -17.27
C ASN A 174 5.26 -16.27 -17.78
N SER A 175 6.43 -16.10 -18.39
CA SER A 175 7.20 -17.21 -18.99
C SER A 175 7.82 -18.16 -17.95
N GLU A 176 8.13 -17.67 -16.74
CA GLU A 176 8.78 -18.45 -15.68
C GLU A 176 7.94 -18.53 -14.39
N LEU A 177 6.62 -18.74 -14.51
CA LEU A 177 5.75 -18.74 -13.32
C LEU A 177 6.18 -19.77 -12.27
N HIS A 178 6.77 -20.92 -12.61
CA HIS A 178 7.21 -21.92 -11.63
C HIS A 178 8.29 -21.43 -10.64
N ARG A 179 8.86 -20.23 -10.82
CA ARG A 179 9.78 -19.61 -9.86
C ARG A 179 9.03 -18.69 -8.90
N ASP A 180 9.71 -18.29 -7.84
CA ASP A 180 9.20 -17.26 -6.94
C ASP A 180 8.93 -15.95 -7.69
N ILE A 181 7.75 -15.39 -7.45
CA ILE A 181 7.40 -14.06 -7.95
C ILE A 181 8.07 -13.06 -7.01
N MET A 182 9.14 -12.45 -7.51
CA MET A 182 9.89 -11.45 -6.76
C MET A 182 8.99 -10.26 -6.41
N TRP A 183 9.20 -9.70 -5.22
CA TRP A 183 8.63 -8.41 -4.87
C TRP A 183 9.15 -7.35 -5.84
N VAL A 184 8.23 -6.49 -6.30
CA VAL A 184 8.52 -5.48 -7.32
C VAL A 184 8.65 -4.15 -6.62
N GLU A 185 9.84 -3.57 -6.74
CA GLU A 185 10.17 -2.23 -6.29
C GLU A 185 10.71 -1.41 -7.46
N GLY A 186 10.61 -0.09 -7.35
CA GLY A 186 11.13 0.81 -8.37
C GLY A 186 10.17 1.96 -8.66
N THR A 187 10.68 2.94 -9.39
CA THR A 187 9.95 4.13 -9.78
C THR A 187 9.78 4.25 -11.29
N GLU A 188 10.49 3.47 -12.11
CA GLU A 188 10.43 3.60 -13.58
C GLU A 188 10.13 2.25 -14.23
N ASP A 189 11.09 1.32 -14.23
CA ASP A 189 10.89 -0.01 -14.80
C ASP A 189 10.32 -0.99 -13.77
N LEU A 190 9.11 -1.48 -14.02
CA LEU A 190 8.37 -2.37 -13.12
C LEU A 190 8.15 -3.71 -13.82
N SER A 191 8.77 -4.78 -13.33
CA SER A 191 8.61 -6.14 -13.87
C SER A 191 7.65 -6.96 -13.02
N LEU A 192 6.45 -7.21 -13.52
CA LEU A 192 5.40 -7.99 -12.87
C LEU A 192 5.34 -9.39 -13.49
N ALA A 193 5.05 -10.40 -12.67
CA ALA A 193 4.71 -11.75 -13.11
C ALA A 193 3.40 -12.22 -12.45
N GLY A 194 2.80 -13.27 -12.97
CA GLY A 194 1.61 -13.89 -12.40
C GLY A 194 0.38 -12.97 -12.46
N LEU A 195 0.16 -12.33 -13.61
CA LEU A 195 -1.09 -11.63 -13.93
C LEU A 195 -1.85 -12.43 -14.98
N GLY A 196 -3.15 -12.69 -14.76
CA GLY A 196 -4.00 -13.33 -15.75
C GLY A 196 -4.61 -12.35 -16.75
N GLY A 197 -5.38 -12.89 -17.70
CA GLY A 197 -6.26 -12.07 -18.51
C GLY A 197 -7.32 -11.36 -17.65
N GLY A 198 -7.67 -10.13 -18.01
CA GLY A 198 -8.70 -9.36 -17.31
C GLY A 198 -8.49 -7.84 -17.35
N THR A 199 -9.31 -7.15 -16.55
CA THR A 199 -9.27 -5.69 -16.40
C THR A 199 -8.49 -5.32 -15.15
N TYR A 200 -7.57 -4.37 -15.30
CA TYR A 200 -6.67 -3.88 -14.27
C TYR A 200 -6.72 -2.36 -14.18
N ALA A 201 -6.20 -1.81 -13.09
CA ALA A 201 -5.96 -0.39 -12.93
C ALA A 201 -4.57 -0.14 -12.36
N PHE A 202 -3.82 0.78 -12.98
CA PHE A 202 -2.62 1.37 -12.42
C PHE A 202 -3.00 2.66 -11.70
N THR A 203 -2.56 2.81 -10.45
CA THR A 203 -2.93 3.94 -9.60
C THR A 203 -1.73 4.58 -8.94
N ILE A 204 -1.83 5.87 -8.66
CA ILE A 204 -0.92 6.62 -7.77
C ILE A 204 -1.68 7.78 -7.13
N ASP A 205 -1.25 8.25 -5.96
CA ASP A 205 -1.81 9.42 -5.30
C ASP A 205 -0.74 10.46 -4.91
N GLY A 206 -1.20 11.65 -4.53
CA GLY A 206 -0.37 12.73 -4.02
C GLY A 206 -1.18 14.00 -3.78
N TRP A 207 -0.52 15.11 -3.45
CA TRP A 207 -1.18 16.39 -3.17
C TRP A 207 -0.40 17.56 -3.76
N PHE A 208 -1.06 18.69 -4.00
CA PHE A 208 -0.34 19.90 -4.40
C PHE A 208 0.37 20.53 -3.22
N ALA A 209 1.56 21.10 -3.42
CA ALA A 209 2.34 21.76 -2.37
C ALA A 209 1.63 22.97 -1.72
N SER A 210 0.57 23.50 -2.36
CA SER A 210 -0.31 24.54 -1.82
C SER A 210 -1.38 24.01 -0.86
N GLN A 211 -1.50 22.69 -0.71
CA GLN A 211 -2.54 21.98 0.04
C GLN A 211 -1.93 21.09 1.13
N ASP A 212 -2.77 20.70 2.09
CA ASP A 212 -2.42 19.68 3.07
C ASP A 212 -2.59 18.27 2.46
N TYR A 213 -1.79 17.31 2.94
CA TYR A 213 -1.82 15.92 2.44
C TYR A 213 -3.19 15.23 2.63
N ASP A 214 -4.04 15.74 3.53
CA ASP A 214 -5.40 15.24 3.73
C ASP A 214 -6.39 15.69 2.63
N GLN A 215 -5.90 16.45 1.63
CA GLN A 215 -6.60 16.86 0.41
C GLN A 215 -6.03 16.17 -0.83
N SER A 216 -5.49 14.95 -0.68
CA SER A 216 -4.82 14.24 -1.77
C SER A 216 -5.74 13.96 -2.97
N LEU A 217 -5.12 13.82 -4.12
CA LEU A 217 -5.71 13.38 -5.37
C LEU A 217 -5.19 11.98 -5.71
N GLY A 218 -6.10 11.12 -6.14
CA GLY A 218 -5.78 9.83 -6.74
C GLY A 218 -5.82 9.92 -8.26
N PHE A 219 -4.96 9.16 -8.93
CA PHE A 219 -4.94 9.02 -10.38
C PHE A 219 -5.11 7.55 -10.72
N ALA A 220 -6.07 7.24 -11.58
CA ALA A 220 -6.34 5.86 -12.01
C ALA A 220 -6.32 5.74 -13.53
N SER A 221 -5.62 4.74 -14.02
CA SER A 221 -5.60 4.38 -15.43
C SER A 221 -5.92 2.90 -15.60
N GLN A 222 -7.03 2.59 -16.27
CA GLN A 222 -7.42 1.20 -16.54
C GLN A 222 -6.67 0.64 -17.74
N PHE A 223 -6.31 -0.63 -17.67
CA PHE A 223 -5.74 -1.39 -18.77
C PHE A 223 -6.25 -2.83 -18.77
N VAL A 224 -6.16 -3.49 -19.92
CA VAL A 224 -6.67 -4.84 -20.17
C VAL A 224 -5.52 -5.74 -20.60
N LEU A 225 -5.45 -6.92 -19.99
CA LEU A 225 -4.60 -8.00 -20.43
C LEU A 225 -5.46 -9.03 -21.16
N ASP A 226 -5.19 -9.24 -22.45
CA ASP A 226 -5.83 -10.28 -23.24
C ASP A 226 -5.12 -11.61 -23.02
N GLY A 227 -5.86 -12.65 -22.65
CA GLY A 227 -5.34 -13.98 -22.41
C GLY A 227 -6.22 -14.76 -21.46
N ASP A 228 -5.79 -15.97 -21.14
CA ASP A 228 -6.47 -16.80 -20.15
C ASP A 228 -6.22 -16.27 -18.73
N PRO A 229 -7.14 -16.50 -17.77
CA PRO A 229 -6.85 -16.33 -16.36
C PRO A 229 -5.56 -17.06 -15.97
N VAL A 230 -4.77 -16.49 -15.06
CA VAL A 230 -3.55 -17.15 -14.59
C VAL A 230 -3.92 -18.32 -13.68
N GLU A 231 -3.23 -19.44 -13.85
CA GLU A 231 -3.39 -20.63 -13.03
C GLU A 231 -2.54 -20.55 -11.75
N LEU A 232 -3.06 -21.08 -10.64
CA LEU A 232 -2.29 -21.22 -9.41
C LEU A 232 -1.39 -22.45 -9.50
N VAL A 233 -0.15 -22.24 -9.92
CA VAL A 233 0.86 -23.31 -10.03
C VAL A 233 1.82 -23.26 -8.84
N PRO A 234 2.13 -24.41 -8.20
CA PRO A 234 3.18 -24.48 -7.17
C PRO A 234 4.54 -24.02 -7.70
N THR A 235 5.40 -23.61 -6.78
CA THR A 235 6.79 -23.28 -7.09
C THR A 235 7.63 -24.54 -7.33
N ASN A 236 8.78 -24.38 -7.99
CA ASN A 236 9.78 -25.44 -8.16
C ASN A 236 10.54 -25.78 -6.87
N GLU A 237 10.26 -25.11 -5.76
CA GLU A 237 10.78 -25.48 -4.44
C GLU A 237 10.09 -26.70 -3.86
N VAL A 238 8.88 -27.05 -4.32
CA VAL A 238 8.19 -28.27 -3.89
C VAL A 238 8.98 -29.49 -4.37
N THR A 239 9.52 -30.26 -3.43
CA THR A 239 10.36 -31.43 -3.70
C THR A 239 9.59 -32.74 -3.61
N GLY A 240 8.48 -32.75 -2.86
CA GLY A 240 7.69 -33.95 -2.62
C GLY A 240 6.30 -33.64 -2.08
N THR A 241 5.39 -34.57 -2.30
CA THR A 241 4.04 -34.56 -1.72
C THR A 241 3.67 -35.96 -1.25
N THR A 242 3.17 -36.09 -0.03
CA THR A 242 2.69 -37.35 0.54
C THR A 242 1.25 -37.19 1.00
N ARG A 243 0.37 -38.12 0.62
CA ARG A 243 -1.03 -38.14 1.07
C ARG A 243 -1.20 -39.10 2.25
N GLU A 244 -1.75 -38.58 3.34
CA GLU A 244 -2.04 -39.28 4.59
C GLU A 244 -3.55 -39.13 4.89
N GLY A 245 -4.37 -40.02 4.31
CA GLY A 245 -5.82 -39.92 4.44
C GLY A 245 -6.39 -38.69 3.72
N ASP A 246 -6.96 -37.78 4.49
CA ASP A 246 -7.51 -36.48 4.05
C ASP A 246 -6.48 -35.35 4.05
N THR A 247 -5.24 -35.64 4.46
CA THR A 247 -4.18 -34.66 4.59
C THR A 247 -3.13 -34.85 3.51
N VAL A 248 -2.70 -33.76 2.87
CA VAL A 248 -1.53 -33.74 1.97
C VAL A 248 -0.40 -32.99 2.65
N VAL A 249 0.75 -33.65 2.81
CA VAL A 249 2.00 -33.04 3.28
C VAL A 249 2.83 -32.65 2.07
N VAL A 250 3.21 -31.39 1.98
CA VAL A 250 4.02 -30.78 0.94
C VAL A 250 5.40 -30.46 1.53
N GLU A 251 6.44 -31.03 0.95
CA GLU A 251 7.83 -30.80 1.35
C GLU A 251 8.49 -29.83 0.37
N THR A 252 9.32 -28.91 0.88
CA THR A 252 10.10 -28.00 0.04
C THR A 252 11.59 -28.12 0.25
N SER A 253 12.37 -27.66 -0.72
CA SER A 253 13.81 -27.46 -0.59
C SER A 253 14.18 -26.17 0.15
N HIS A 254 13.20 -25.44 0.70
CA HIS A 254 13.43 -24.13 1.29
C HIS A 254 14.23 -24.21 2.59
N GLY A 255 15.20 -23.31 2.70
CA GLY A 255 16.45 -23.54 3.40
C GLY A 255 16.40 -23.50 4.93
N ALA A 256 17.18 -24.40 5.53
CA ALA A 256 17.54 -24.42 6.94
C ALA A 256 18.61 -23.37 7.25
N GLY A 257 18.25 -22.31 7.97
CA GLY A 257 19.22 -21.46 8.67
C GLY A 257 19.63 -22.08 10.01
N ASP A 258 20.75 -21.64 10.61
CA ASP A 258 21.22 -22.15 11.91
C ASP A 258 20.18 -21.95 13.03
N ASP A 259 19.34 -20.92 12.92
CA ASP A 259 18.23 -20.63 13.84
C ASP A 259 16.86 -21.11 13.31
N SER A 260 16.84 -21.94 12.26
CA SER A 260 15.59 -22.48 11.70
C SER A 260 15.07 -23.64 12.53
N ARG A 261 13.75 -23.64 12.74
CA ARG A 261 13.01 -24.74 13.36
C ARG A 261 12.12 -25.37 12.31
N ARG A 262 11.88 -26.67 12.45
CA ARG A 262 10.93 -27.36 11.60
C ARG A 262 9.53 -26.89 11.96
N ALA A 263 8.76 -26.48 10.97
CA ALA A 263 7.40 -25.98 11.17
C ALA A 263 6.51 -26.39 10.00
N ALA A 264 5.20 -26.36 10.23
CA ALA A 264 4.20 -26.53 9.18
C ALA A 264 3.33 -25.29 9.04
N PHE A 265 3.14 -24.84 7.81
CA PHE A 265 2.06 -23.95 7.44
C PHE A 265 0.86 -24.82 7.05
N VAL A 266 -0.25 -24.69 7.78
CA VAL A 266 -1.40 -25.57 7.66
C VAL A 266 -2.57 -24.80 7.04
N VAL A 267 -3.12 -25.37 5.97
CA VAL A 267 -4.34 -24.90 5.33
C VAL A 267 -5.40 -25.97 5.50
N GLU A 268 -6.46 -25.63 6.23
CA GLU A 268 -7.60 -26.52 6.50
C GLU A 268 -8.81 -26.00 5.73
N ARG A 269 -9.44 -26.85 4.90
CA ARG A 269 -10.69 -26.54 4.22
C ARG A 269 -11.81 -26.50 5.26
N LEU A 270 -12.53 -25.39 5.29
CA LEU A 270 -13.71 -25.25 6.14
C LEU A 270 -14.93 -25.76 5.36
N GLY A 271 -15.71 -26.63 5.99
CA GLY A 271 -16.97 -27.11 5.41
C GLY A 271 -18.04 -26.01 5.35
N ASP A 272 -19.17 -26.31 4.72
CA ASP A 272 -20.33 -25.41 4.61
C ASP A 272 -20.97 -25.02 5.96
N GLU A 273 -20.58 -25.68 7.05
CA GLU A 273 -20.95 -25.30 8.41
C GLU A 273 -20.17 -24.05 8.81
N SER A 274 -20.76 -22.91 8.45
CA SER A 274 -20.39 -21.54 8.81
C SER A 274 -19.53 -21.48 10.06
N VAL A 275 -18.24 -21.18 9.88
CA VAL A 275 -17.38 -20.85 11.01
C VAL A 275 -18.02 -19.64 11.71
N GLU A 276 -18.16 -19.70 13.04
CA GLU A 276 -18.51 -18.52 13.87
C GLU A 276 -17.39 -17.45 13.87
N SER A 277 -16.63 -17.35 12.78
CA SER A 277 -15.85 -16.17 12.46
C SER A 277 -16.86 -15.09 12.11
N GLN A 278 -16.72 -13.91 12.71
CA GLN A 278 -17.48 -12.76 12.23
C GLN A 278 -17.16 -12.63 10.73
N GLU A 279 -18.18 -12.66 9.86
CA GLU A 279 -18.01 -12.64 8.39
C GLU A 279 -17.08 -11.50 7.92
N SER A 280 -16.90 -10.46 8.75
CA SER A 280 -15.96 -9.36 8.55
C SER A 280 -14.47 -9.71 8.57
N ASP A 281 -14.08 -10.89 9.07
CA ASP A 281 -12.66 -11.28 9.21
C ASP A 281 -12.17 -12.21 8.09
N VAL A 282 -13.06 -12.63 7.18
CA VAL A 282 -12.71 -13.49 6.03
C VAL A 282 -12.08 -12.65 4.93
N ARG A 283 -10.82 -12.95 4.59
CA ARG A 283 -10.14 -12.28 3.49
C ARG A 283 -10.35 -13.04 2.18
N ARG A 284 -11.16 -12.48 1.29
CA ARG A 284 -11.29 -12.98 -0.09
C ARG A 284 -10.00 -12.74 -0.88
N LEU A 285 -9.54 -13.76 -1.60
CA LEU A 285 -8.33 -13.76 -2.42
C LEU A 285 -8.64 -14.10 -3.88
N ILE A 286 -7.84 -13.54 -4.78
CA ILE A 286 -7.78 -13.90 -6.21
C ILE A 286 -6.45 -14.63 -6.51
N THR A 287 -6.39 -15.34 -7.64
CA THR A 287 -5.21 -16.14 -8.02
C THR A 287 -3.93 -15.31 -8.10
N GLU A 288 -3.98 -14.07 -8.59
CA GLU A 288 -2.82 -13.17 -8.62
C GLU A 288 -2.25 -12.88 -7.22
N GLN A 289 -3.10 -12.79 -6.21
CA GLN A 289 -2.67 -12.59 -4.82
C GLN A 289 -2.14 -13.89 -4.22
N ALA A 290 -2.80 -15.01 -4.46
CA ALA A 290 -2.34 -16.33 -4.01
C ALA A 290 -0.98 -16.70 -4.62
N LEU A 291 -0.72 -16.35 -5.88
CA LEU A 291 0.59 -16.57 -6.54
C LEU A 291 1.75 -15.78 -5.91
N ARG A 292 1.44 -14.68 -5.21
CA ARG A 292 2.45 -13.81 -4.55
C ARG A 292 2.69 -14.18 -3.09
N ASP A 293 1.85 -15.04 -2.54
CA ASP A 293 1.98 -15.59 -1.21
C ASP A 293 2.53 -17.01 -1.34
N ARG A 294 3.81 -17.18 -1.00
CA ARG A 294 4.55 -18.41 -1.26
C ARG A 294 3.91 -19.62 -0.56
N GLU A 295 3.48 -19.43 0.68
CA GLU A 295 2.84 -20.45 1.49
C GLU A 295 1.50 -20.89 0.87
N LEU A 296 0.65 -19.94 0.48
CA LEU A 296 -0.62 -20.24 -0.19
C LEU A 296 -0.41 -20.90 -1.56
N ARG A 297 0.56 -20.41 -2.32
CA ARG A 297 0.92 -20.94 -3.63
C ARG A 297 1.37 -22.40 -3.58
N ASN A 298 2.07 -22.78 -2.53
CA ASN A 298 2.57 -24.14 -2.31
C ASN A 298 1.61 -25.01 -1.48
N THR A 299 0.36 -24.57 -1.24
CA THR A 299 -0.64 -25.35 -0.50
C THR A 299 -1.97 -25.46 -1.22
N LEU A 300 -2.55 -24.34 -1.66
CA LEU A 300 -3.88 -24.30 -2.28
C LEU A 300 -4.04 -25.23 -3.50
N PRO A 301 -3.05 -25.38 -4.41
CA PRO A 301 -3.19 -26.28 -5.57
C PRO A 301 -3.33 -27.77 -5.23
N PHE A 302 -3.02 -28.19 -4.00
CA PHE A 302 -3.06 -29.60 -3.59
C PHE A 302 -4.41 -30.05 -3.03
N PHE A 303 -5.40 -29.15 -3.00
CA PHE A 303 -6.76 -29.50 -2.63
C PHE A 303 -7.50 -30.22 -3.76
N GLU A 304 -7.50 -31.54 -3.70
CA GLU A 304 -8.31 -32.42 -4.56
C GLU A 304 -9.50 -33.03 -3.80
N GLU A 305 -10.27 -33.90 -4.45
CA GLU A 305 -11.39 -34.60 -3.81
C GLU A 305 -10.91 -35.44 -2.61
N GLY A 306 -11.57 -35.24 -1.47
CA GLY A 306 -11.25 -35.92 -0.21
C GLY A 306 -9.97 -35.43 0.47
N VAL A 307 -9.43 -34.26 0.09
CA VAL A 307 -8.40 -33.56 0.86
C VAL A 307 -9.04 -32.43 1.65
N GLU A 308 -8.94 -32.52 2.97
CA GLU A 308 -9.45 -31.52 3.93
C GLU A 308 -8.33 -30.64 4.47
N THR A 309 -7.09 -31.15 4.51
CA THR A 309 -5.94 -30.39 5.04
C THR A 309 -4.74 -30.49 4.11
N VAL A 310 -4.03 -29.38 3.91
CA VAL A 310 -2.72 -29.35 3.26
C VAL A 310 -1.71 -28.73 4.22
N ARG A 311 -0.56 -29.39 4.40
CA ARG A 311 0.52 -28.95 5.30
C ARG A 311 1.78 -28.74 4.49
N LEU A 312 2.26 -27.50 4.43
CA LEU A 312 3.57 -27.17 3.90
C LEU A 312 4.59 -27.28 5.03
N GLU A 313 5.47 -28.28 4.98
CA GLU A 313 6.50 -28.51 5.98
C GLU A 313 7.88 -28.05 5.50
N GLU A 314 8.50 -27.18 6.30
CA GLU A 314 9.83 -26.66 5.99
C GLU A 314 10.57 -26.16 7.23
N GLN A 315 11.81 -25.74 7.00
CA GLN A 315 12.62 -25.06 8.00
C GLN A 315 12.29 -23.58 7.97
N ASN A 316 11.77 -23.06 9.08
CA ASN A 316 11.34 -21.68 9.20
C ASN A 316 12.14 -20.93 10.27
N SER A 317 12.59 -19.72 9.95
CA SER A 317 13.35 -18.84 10.87
C SER A 317 12.57 -17.58 11.26
N SER A 318 11.32 -17.43 10.81
CA SER A 318 10.50 -16.26 11.09
C SER A 318 9.88 -16.30 12.49
N TRP A 319 9.66 -15.11 13.06
CA TRP A 319 8.88 -14.93 14.28
C TRP A 319 7.81 -13.84 14.06
N PRO A 320 6.51 -14.15 14.21
CA PRO A 320 5.94 -15.48 14.45
C PRO A 320 6.16 -16.46 13.28
N ILE A 321 5.93 -17.76 13.48
CA ILE A 321 6.16 -18.80 12.45
C ILE A 321 5.30 -18.48 11.22
N PHE A 322 5.91 -18.45 10.03
CA PHE A 322 5.28 -18.01 8.77
C PHE A 322 4.60 -16.63 8.84
N GLY A 323 4.97 -15.78 9.81
CA GLY A 323 4.27 -14.52 10.04
C GLY A 323 2.83 -14.65 10.58
N LEU A 324 2.46 -15.83 11.08
CA LEU A 324 1.15 -16.13 11.67
C LEU A 324 1.23 -16.25 13.20
N ASP A 325 0.69 -15.26 13.88
CA ASP A 325 0.49 -15.22 15.34
C ASP A 325 -0.82 -15.87 15.78
N GLU A 326 -1.87 -15.71 15.00
CA GLU A 326 -3.20 -16.30 15.20
C GLU A 326 -3.74 -16.91 13.90
N PRO A 327 -4.62 -17.92 13.97
CA PRO A 327 -5.25 -18.47 12.78
C PRO A 327 -6.03 -17.40 11.99
N ARG A 328 -5.98 -17.48 10.66
CA ARG A 328 -6.70 -16.55 9.77
C ARG A 328 -7.60 -17.32 8.83
N VAL A 329 -8.71 -16.71 8.42
CA VAL A 329 -9.61 -17.30 7.44
C VAL A 329 -9.49 -16.55 6.12
N ILE A 330 -9.31 -17.31 5.04
CA ILE A 330 -9.32 -16.79 3.68
C ILE A 330 -10.45 -17.45 2.89
N GLU A 331 -10.91 -16.77 1.84
CA GLU A 331 -11.77 -17.36 0.82
C GLU A 331 -11.02 -17.35 -0.52
N TYR A 332 -10.93 -18.50 -1.16
CA TYR A 332 -10.32 -18.67 -2.48
C TYR A 332 -11.21 -19.57 -3.33
N GLU A 333 -11.55 -19.12 -4.54
CA GLU A 333 -12.45 -19.81 -5.48
C GLU A 333 -13.80 -20.24 -4.85
N GLY A 334 -14.32 -19.42 -3.92
CA GLY A 334 -15.58 -19.67 -3.22
C GLY A 334 -15.50 -20.69 -2.09
N VAL A 335 -14.30 -21.17 -1.75
CA VAL A 335 -14.06 -22.09 -0.63
C VAL A 335 -13.33 -21.35 0.48
N GLN A 336 -13.76 -21.55 1.72
CA GLN A 336 -13.10 -20.99 2.89
C GLN A 336 -12.02 -21.92 3.43
N TYR A 337 -10.89 -21.34 3.81
CA TYR A 337 -9.77 -22.05 4.40
C TYR A 337 -9.29 -21.36 5.67
N ARG A 338 -8.98 -22.16 6.69
CA ARG A 338 -8.26 -21.69 7.88
C ARG A 338 -6.77 -21.89 7.68
N LEU A 339 -6.02 -20.81 7.85
CA LEU A 339 -4.57 -20.77 7.85
C LEU A 339 -4.07 -20.80 9.28
N SER A 340 -3.10 -21.66 9.59
CA SER A 340 -2.41 -21.68 10.87
C SER A 340 -0.96 -22.12 10.70
N ALA A 341 -0.17 -21.97 11.76
CA ALA A 341 1.21 -22.41 11.80
C ALA A 341 1.46 -23.25 13.07
N GLU A 342 2.23 -24.31 12.92
CA GLU A 342 2.64 -25.17 14.04
C GLU A 342 4.14 -25.46 14.00
N GLU A 343 4.76 -25.52 15.18
CA GLU A 343 6.14 -25.99 15.31
C GLU A 343 6.15 -27.52 15.36
N LEU A 344 6.95 -28.14 14.50
CA LEU A 344 7.08 -29.58 14.45
C LEU A 344 8.18 -30.02 15.40
N SER A 345 7.81 -30.77 16.43
CA SER A 345 8.80 -31.38 17.31
C SER A 345 9.64 -32.37 16.49
N ALA A 346 10.96 -32.39 16.69
CA ALA A 346 11.76 -33.50 16.19
C ALA A 346 11.18 -34.80 16.76
N SER A 347 10.61 -35.64 15.91
CA SER A 347 10.17 -36.98 16.29
C SER A 347 11.34 -37.66 17.01
N ALA A 348 11.17 -37.97 18.29
CA ALA A 348 12.12 -38.78 19.03
C ALA A 348 12.25 -40.09 18.25
N ALA A 349 13.37 -40.25 17.54
CA ALA A 349 13.70 -41.50 16.87
C ALA A 349 13.66 -42.58 17.95
N GLN A 350 12.61 -43.40 17.90
CA GLN A 350 12.40 -44.55 18.76
C GLN A 350 13.58 -45.49 18.53
N THR A 351 14.59 -45.32 19.37
CA THR A 351 15.75 -46.20 19.42
C THR A 351 15.33 -47.38 20.30
N ASP A 352 14.51 -48.26 19.75
CA ASP A 352 14.35 -49.61 20.28
C ASP A 352 15.42 -50.49 19.61
N GLN A 353 16.50 -50.75 20.34
CA GLN A 353 17.36 -51.91 20.16
C GLN A 353 17.44 -52.70 21.46
#